data_AF-A0A534RIL6-F1
#
_entry.id   AF-A0A534RIL6-F1
#
_cell.length_a   1.000
_cell.length_b   1.000
_cell.length_c   1.000
_cell.angle_alpha   90.00
_cell.angle_beta   90.00
_cell.angle_gamma   90.00
#
_symmetry.space_group_name_H-M   'P 1'
#
loop_
_entity.id
_entity.type
_entity.pdbx_description
1 polymer ?
#
loop_
_entity_poly.entity_id
_entity_poly.type
_entity_poly.pdbx_seq_one_letter_code
_entity_poly.pdbx_strand_id
1 'polypeptide(L)'
;MHAHRAFATAWLIALSLAVPGIAVAQLNDCEDVDHDCGADPTVSRGIRAGGATLLRCLHAGTDPCDLTNALASIASPECRFAVECELRALLALVGDGSTSCVQQLFREGYKFMGRKVRRIAHDHRERIPDDLTLCKDHGGSRCEDPIAPPLTDACVGNTTPAAGAGCVCDAADAVSNRMLLTPTTCIGPATLATPAPPVVTPQPRVSGSSPNLLIILSDDQRWDTVDAMHESPGRPGPVMPIVTSELVNSGVTFTHGYVTTALCCPSRTSILTGQYSHDTGVHDNSPPDGGAEVFDDSSTLATWLHDAGYRTGFIGKYLNGYASLSPCIPPGYDEWHVQVQVKYYEYDLNDNGVITHFDSQEADYSGDVMTQRAVDFIHSNPATKPFFLHLSQKAPHGPATPAMRHIGLFDGIAPFRPPNYAAVPTNGPAWVQALTWDTRGCD
;
A
#
# COMPACT_ATOMS: atom_id res chain seq x y z
N MET A 1 -1.10 -79.29 9.91
CA MET A 1 -1.39 -78.93 11.32
C MET A 1 -1.35 -77.41 11.44
N HIS A 2 -2.29 -76.87 12.21
CA HIS A 2 -2.52 -75.49 12.69
C HIS A 2 -1.26 -74.62 12.96
N ALA A 3 -1.27 -73.28 13.06
CA ALA A 3 -2.27 -72.21 13.02
C ALA A 3 -1.56 -70.83 13.02
N HIS A 4 -2.38 -69.78 12.93
CA HIS A 4 -2.23 -68.38 13.39
C HIS A 4 -1.89 -67.28 12.36
N ARG A 5 -2.89 -66.44 12.06
CA ARG A 5 -3.05 -65.09 12.65
C ARG A 5 -4.41 -64.46 12.31
N ALA A 6 -5.15 -64.04 13.35
CA ALA A 6 -6.26 -63.08 13.36
C ALA A 6 -6.45 -62.55 14.81
N PHE A 7 -7.20 -61.44 14.94
CA PHE A 7 -7.59 -60.64 16.14
C PHE A 7 -6.62 -59.52 16.56
N ALA A 8 -7.01 -58.35 17.10
CA ALA A 8 -8.22 -57.49 17.17
C ALA A 8 -8.06 -56.63 18.45
N THR A 9 -8.27 -55.33 18.33
CA THR A 9 -8.97 -54.36 19.22
C THR A 9 -9.00 -54.50 20.76
N ALA A 10 -8.96 -53.31 21.43
CA ALA A 10 -9.15 -52.95 22.85
C ALA A 10 -7.81 -52.73 23.62
N TRP A 11 -7.53 -51.61 24.31
CA TRP A 11 -8.30 -50.75 25.24
C TRP A 11 -7.70 -49.31 25.22
N LEU A 12 -8.44 -48.20 25.35
CA LEU A 12 -9.05 -47.69 26.59
C LEU A 12 -10.18 -46.68 26.29
N ILE A 13 -11.38 -46.97 26.81
CA ILE A 13 -12.47 -46.03 27.07
C ILE A 13 -12.50 -45.81 28.58
N ALA A 14 -12.37 -44.56 29.05
CA ALA A 14 -13.00 -44.03 30.26
C ALA A 14 -12.56 -42.57 30.51
N LEU A 15 -13.29 -41.59 29.96
CA LEU A 15 -13.95 -40.51 30.72
C LEU A 15 -14.65 -39.57 29.74
N SER A 16 -15.92 -39.86 29.46
CA SER A 16 -16.84 -38.96 28.81
C SER A 16 -17.82 -38.47 29.87
N LEU A 17 -17.56 -37.33 30.50
CA LEU A 17 -18.58 -36.51 31.16
C LEU A 17 -18.09 -35.04 31.27
N ALA A 18 -18.90 -34.15 30.68
CA ALA A 18 -19.05 -32.72 30.96
C ALA A 18 -17.92 -31.75 30.56
N VAL A 19 -17.98 -31.25 29.31
CA VAL A 19 -18.17 -29.80 29.05
C VAL A 19 -19.03 -29.64 27.78
N PRO A 20 -20.33 -29.34 27.88
CA PRO A 20 -21.07 -28.78 26.76
C PRO A 20 -20.83 -27.27 26.69
N GLY A 21 -20.42 -26.77 25.52
CA GLY A 21 -20.47 -25.33 25.22
C GLY A 21 -19.13 -24.70 24.85
N ILE A 22 -18.63 -24.99 23.66
CA ILE A 22 -17.86 -24.01 22.87
C ILE A 22 -18.38 -24.12 21.44
N ALA A 23 -19.59 -23.59 21.24
CA ALA A 23 -20.17 -23.33 19.95
C ALA A 23 -20.99 -22.04 20.12
N VAL A 24 -20.76 -21.05 19.24
CA VAL A 24 -21.54 -19.80 19.10
C VAL A 24 -21.13 -18.60 20.00
N ALA A 25 -20.09 -18.66 20.83
CA ALA A 25 -19.82 -17.58 21.80
C ALA A 25 -19.03 -16.34 21.31
N GLN A 26 -18.22 -16.39 20.24
CA GLN A 26 -17.21 -15.33 20.02
C GLN A 26 -17.60 -14.18 19.07
N LEU A 27 -18.68 -14.28 18.29
CA LEU A 27 -19.23 -13.14 17.54
C LEU A 27 -20.23 -12.32 18.37
N ASN A 28 -20.73 -12.87 19.49
CA ASN A 28 -21.77 -12.25 20.32
C ASN A 28 -21.21 -11.38 21.46
N ASP A 29 -19.91 -11.46 21.80
CA ASP A 29 -19.34 -10.68 22.91
C ASP A 29 -19.01 -9.21 22.55
N CYS A 30 -19.00 -8.83 21.26
CA CYS A 30 -18.91 -7.42 20.87
C CYS A 30 -20.28 -6.71 20.93
N GLU A 31 -21.39 -7.40 21.24
CA GLU A 31 -22.74 -6.80 21.27
C GLU A 31 -23.04 -6.06 22.59
N ASP A 32 -22.25 -6.27 23.66
CA ASP A 32 -22.56 -5.86 25.03
C ASP A 32 -21.82 -4.61 25.56
N VAL A 33 -21.05 -3.90 24.74
CA VAL A 33 -20.49 -2.57 25.11
C VAL A 33 -21.36 -1.48 24.45
N ASP A 34 -21.43 -0.29 25.03
CA ASP A 34 -21.98 0.88 24.34
C ASP A 34 -20.85 1.47 23.48
N HIS A 35 -20.91 1.30 22.16
CA HIS A 35 -19.77 1.42 21.22
C HIS A 35 -19.84 2.62 20.24
N ASP A 36 -20.45 3.76 20.59
CA ASP A 36 -20.40 4.90 19.64
C ASP A 36 -19.01 5.54 19.65
N CYS A 37 -18.16 5.05 18.76
CA CYS A 37 -16.84 5.63 18.46
C CYS A 37 -16.94 7.00 17.79
N GLY A 38 -18.10 7.36 17.23
CA GLY A 38 -18.25 8.43 16.27
C GLY A 38 -17.41 8.18 15.00
N ALA A 39 -17.63 9.02 13.99
CA ALA A 39 -16.77 9.03 12.81
C ALA A 39 -15.60 10.00 13.00
N ASP A 40 -14.67 9.66 13.89
CA ASP A 40 -13.43 10.43 14.09
C ASP A 40 -12.29 9.86 13.20
N PRO A 41 -11.53 10.71 12.49
CA PRO A 41 -10.28 10.33 11.84
C PRO A 41 -9.31 9.46 12.68
N THR A 42 -9.28 9.61 14.01
CA THR A 42 -8.47 8.76 14.91
C THR A 42 -8.92 7.29 14.88
N VAL A 43 -10.23 7.04 14.83
CA VAL A 43 -10.83 5.70 14.74
C VAL A 43 -10.48 5.05 13.42
N SER A 44 -10.59 5.81 12.32
CA SER A 44 -10.16 5.35 11.00
C SER A 44 -8.67 4.97 10.95
N ARG A 45 -7.79 5.73 11.62
CA ARG A 45 -6.37 5.40 11.78
C ARG A 45 -6.16 4.17 12.65
N GLY A 46 -6.84 4.08 13.79
CA GLY A 46 -6.76 2.94 14.70
C GLY A 46 -7.19 1.62 14.07
N ILE A 47 -8.27 1.62 13.27
CA ILE A 47 -8.70 0.43 12.50
C ILE A 47 -7.60 -0.04 11.56
N ARG A 48 -7.00 0.89 10.79
CA ARG A 48 -5.90 0.55 9.86
C ARG A 48 -4.67 0.02 10.60
N ALA A 49 -4.25 0.71 11.66
CA ALA A 49 -3.08 0.32 12.45
C ALA A 49 -3.28 -1.01 13.18
N GLY A 50 -4.47 -1.24 13.75
CA GLY A 50 -4.85 -2.47 14.42
C GLY A 50 -4.92 -3.66 13.46
N GLY A 51 -5.61 -3.51 12.32
CA GLY A 51 -5.71 -4.53 11.28
C GLY A 51 -4.34 -4.91 10.71
N ALA A 52 -3.47 -3.92 10.44
CA ALA A 52 -2.11 -4.17 10.00
C ALA A 52 -1.27 -4.90 11.07
N THR A 53 -1.45 -4.56 12.35
CA THR A 53 -0.75 -5.24 13.45
C THR A 53 -1.20 -6.68 13.61
N LEU A 54 -2.51 -6.95 13.51
CA LEU A 54 -3.05 -8.31 13.49
C LEU A 54 -2.46 -9.13 12.34
N LEU A 55 -2.38 -8.57 11.13
CA LEU A 55 -1.72 -9.24 10.00
C LEU A 55 -0.26 -9.59 10.28
N ARG A 56 0.50 -8.67 10.87
CA ARG A 56 1.89 -8.95 11.26
C ARG A 56 2.00 -10.05 12.30
N CYS A 57 1.13 -10.05 13.31
CA CYS A 57 1.09 -11.09 14.33
C CYS A 57 0.76 -12.47 13.73
N LEU A 58 -0.20 -12.53 12.82
CA LEU A 58 -0.54 -13.77 12.09
C LEU A 58 0.65 -14.29 11.30
N HIS A 59 1.32 -13.41 10.56
CA HIS A 59 2.51 -13.76 9.80
C HIS A 59 3.65 -14.27 10.71
N ALA A 60 3.77 -13.71 11.91
CA ALA A 60 4.77 -14.08 12.91
C ALA A 60 4.34 -15.26 13.81
N GLY A 61 3.14 -15.81 13.66
CA GLY A 61 2.59 -16.85 14.56
C GLY A 61 2.50 -16.40 16.02
N THR A 62 2.30 -15.10 16.27
CA THR A 62 2.29 -14.51 17.61
C THR A 62 0.86 -14.42 18.16
N ASP A 63 0.57 -15.19 19.21
CA ASP A 63 -0.70 -15.19 19.93
C ASP A 63 -0.45 -15.22 21.46
N PRO A 64 -0.96 -14.27 22.26
CA PRO A 64 -1.82 -13.14 21.89
C PRO A 64 -1.08 -12.02 21.16
N CYS A 65 -1.71 -11.47 20.11
CA CYS A 65 -1.26 -10.25 19.45
C CYS A 65 -1.61 -9.02 20.29
N ASP A 66 -0.61 -8.20 20.64
CA ASP A 66 -0.79 -6.94 21.37
C ASP A 66 -1.12 -5.77 20.43
N LEU A 67 -2.29 -5.17 20.62
CA LEU A 67 -2.78 -4.03 19.83
C LEU A 67 -2.70 -2.69 20.58
N THR A 68 -2.16 -2.67 21.81
CA THR A 68 -2.15 -1.50 22.69
C THR A 68 -1.55 -0.28 22.00
N ASN A 69 -0.39 -0.44 21.37
CA ASN A 69 0.29 0.65 20.67
C ASN A 69 -0.41 1.02 19.35
N ALA A 70 -0.97 0.05 18.64
CA ALA A 70 -1.65 0.27 17.36
C ALA A 70 -2.93 1.11 17.55
N LEU A 71 -3.62 0.90 18.67
CA LEU A 71 -4.88 1.58 19.00
C LEU A 71 -4.67 2.83 19.89
N ALA A 72 -3.43 3.17 20.24
CA ALA A 72 -3.11 4.29 21.12
C ALA A 72 -3.62 5.65 20.61
N SER A 73 -3.86 5.79 19.31
CA SER A 73 -4.39 7.02 18.70
C SER A 73 -5.87 7.28 19.02
N ILE A 74 -6.62 6.26 19.44
CA ILE A 74 -8.03 6.39 19.83
C ILE A 74 -8.09 6.77 21.30
N ALA A 75 -8.60 7.96 21.59
CA ALA A 75 -8.60 8.51 22.95
C ALA A 75 -9.55 7.77 23.90
N SER A 76 -10.74 7.37 23.43
CA SER A 76 -11.74 6.67 24.24
C SER A 76 -11.29 5.21 24.47
N PRO A 77 -11.14 4.78 25.75
CA PRO A 77 -10.91 3.37 26.09
C PRO A 77 -12.01 2.44 25.56
N GLU A 78 -13.26 2.88 25.60
CA GLU A 78 -14.43 2.15 25.13
C GLU A 78 -14.36 1.95 23.60
N CYS A 79 -14.02 3.01 22.87
CA CYS A 79 -13.82 2.93 21.43
C CYS A 79 -12.56 2.13 21.04
N ARG A 80 -11.50 2.14 21.86
CA ARG A 80 -10.35 1.24 21.64
C ARG A 80 -10.75 -0.22 21.76
N PHE A 81 -11.49 -0.55 22.81
CA PHE A 81 -12.01 -1.90 23.01
C PHE A 81 -12.93 -2.31 21.86
N ALA A 82 -13.82 -1.41 21.43
CA ALA A 82 -14.69 -1.59 20.28
C ALA A 82 -13.93 -1.97 19.00
N VAL A 83 -12.97 -1.12 18.61
CA VAL A 83 -12.17 -1.33 17.40
C VAL A 83 -11.36 -2.62 17.49
N GLU A 84 -10.80 -2.93 18.67
CA GLU A 84 -10.09 -4.20 18.89
C GLU A 84 -11.01 -5.41 18.72
N CYS A 85 -12.19 -5.39 19.36
CA CYS A 85 -13.17 -6.48 19.31
C CYS A 85 -13.58 -6.76 17.86
N GLU A 86 -13.95 -5.71 17.13
CA GLU A 86 -14.45 -5.82 15.75
C GLU A 86 -13.37 -6.23 14.75
N LEU A 87 -12.12 -5.78 14.92
CA LEU A 87 -10.99 -6.26 14.12
C LEU A 87 -10.71 -7.75 14.36
N ARG A 88 -10.81 -8.21 15.62
CA ARG A 88 -10.64 -9.63 15.95
C ARG A 88 -11.81 -10.47 15.45
N ALA A 89 -13.03 -9.95 15.49
CA ALA A 89 -14.21 -10.60 14.92
C ALA A 89 -14.10 -10.75 13.40
N LEU A 90 -13.68 -9.70 12.69
CA LEU A 90 -13.41 -9.77 11.26
C LEU A 90 -12.30 -10.78 10.93
N LEU A 91 -11.24 -10.83 11.75
CA LEU A 91 -10.16 -11.79 11.59
C LEU A 91 -10.64 -13.23 11.77
N ALA A 92 -11.52 -13.47 12.76
CA ALA A 92 -12.09 -14.78 13.02
C ALA A 92 -12.90 -15.33 11.83
N LEU A 93 -13.43 -14.49 10.93
CA LEU A 93 -14.13 -14.93 9.72
C LEU A 93 -13.20 -15.54 8.67
N VAL A 94 -11.93 -15.13 8.64
CA VAL A 94 -10.97 -15.59 7.62
C VAL A 94 -10.14 -16.80 8.07
N GLY A 95 -10.26 -17.23 9.34
CA GLY A 95 -9.63 -18.43 9.86
C GLY A 95 -8.20 -18.22 10.38
N ASP A 96 -7.39 -19.28 10.36
CA ASP A 96 -6.04 -19.33 10.98
C ASP A 96 -4.97 -18.45 10.29
N GLY A 97 -5.33 -17.68 9.26
CA GLY A 97 -4.41 -16.76 8.60
C GLY A 97 -3.34 -17.44 7.73
N SER A 98 -3.43 -18.75 7.51
CA SER A 98 -2.34 -19.56 6.94
C SER A 98 -2.03 -19.33 5.46
N THR A 99 -2.91 -18.64 4.72
CA THR A 99 -2.73 -18.40 3.28
C THR A 99 -2.68 -16.91 2.93
N SER A 100 -1.92 -16.58 1.88
CA SER A 100 -1.86 -15.23 1.30
C SER A 100 -3.24 -14.71 0.90
N CYS A 101 -4.13 -15.60 0.46
CA CYS A 101 -5.51 -15.26 0.13
C CYS A 101 -6.32 -14.83 1.37
N VAL A 102 -6.30 -15.61 2.44
CA VAL A 102 -6.96 -15.30 3.71
C VAL A 102 -6.48 -13.95 4.27
N GLN A 103 -5.17 -13.70 4.21
CA GLN A 103 -4.57 -12.44 4.63
C GLN A 103 -5.02 -11.25 3.76
N GLN A 104 -5.15 -11.46 2.45
CA GLN A 104 -5.65 -10.45 1.50
C GLN A 104 -7.13 -10.12 1.77
N LEU A 105 -7.97 -11.12 2.03
CA LEU A 105 -9.38 -10.91 2.36
C LEU A 105 -9.55 -10.08 3.63
N PHE A 106 -8.83 -10.44 4.70
CA PHE A 106 -8.83 -9.66 5.93
C PHE A 106 -8.32 -8.24 5.71
N ARG A 107 -7.27 -8.07 4.89
CA ARG A 107 -6.71 -6.77 4.52
C ARG A 107 -7.73 -5.85 3.88
N GLU A 108 -8.43 -6.33 2.86
CA GLU A 108 -9.45 -5.52 2.18
C GLU A 108 -10.62 -5.19 3.12
N GLY A 109 -11.03 -6.14 3.97
CA GLY A 109 -12.07 -5.93 4.98
C GLY A 109 -11.77 -4.78 5.94
N TYR A 110 -10.62 -4.81 6.65
CA TYR A 110 -10.33 -3.74 7.61
C TYR A 110 -9.99 -2.40 6.92
N LYS A 111 -9.41 -2.42 5.71
CA LYS A 111 -9.20 -1.20 4.92
C LYS A 111 -10.53 -0.56 4.55
N PHE A 112 -11.51 -1.36 4.14
CA PHE A 112 -12.87 -0.89 3.89
C PHE A 112 -13.51 -0.29 5.15
N MET A 113 -13.43 -0.95 6.31
CA MET A 113 -13.91 -0.40 7.59
C MET A 113 -13.30 1.00 7.85
N GLY A 114 -11.97 1.11 7.70
CA GLY A 114 -11.25 2.37 7.88
C GLY A 114 -11.70 3.46 6.89
N ARG A 115 -11.91 3.12 5.61
CA ARG A 115 -12.45 4.02 4.59
C ARG A 115 -13.85 4.50 4.96
N LYS A 116 -14.74 3.59 5.32
CA LYS A 116 -16.13 3.91 5.69
C LYS A 116 -16.21 4.90 6.84
N VAL A 117 -15.45 4.69 7.91
CA VAL A 117 -15.35 5.65 9.03
C VAL A 117 -14.89 7.03 8.53
N ARG A 118 -13.86 7.07 7.67
CA ARG A 118 -13.35 8.32 7.09
C ARG A 118 -14.39 9.01 6.19
N ARG A 119 -15.11 8.26 5.35
CA ARG A 119 -16.18 8.80 4.49
C ARG A 119 -17.26 9.45 5.32
N ILE A 120 -17.65 8.82 6.43
CA ILE A 120 -18.66 9.37 7.32
C ILE A 120 -18.14 10.64 8.02
N ALA A 121 -16.88 10.64 8.46
CA ALA A 121 -16.24 11.79 9.10
C ALA A 121 -16.23 13.04 8.21
N HIS A 122 -16.15 12.86 6.89
CA HIS A 122 -16.08 13.92 5.89
C HIS A 122 -17.38 14.13 5.10
N ASP A 123 -18.50 13.56 5.55
CA ASP A 123 -19.81 13.68 4.89
C ASP A 123 -19.81 13.22 3.41
N HIS A 124 -19.09 12.14 3.12
CA HIS A 124 -18.96 11.50 1.80
C HIS A 124 -19.62 10.10 1.76
N ARG A 125 -20.79 9.96 2.39
CA ARG A 125 -21.49 8.66 2.55
C ARG A 125 -21.89 8.04 1.21
N GLU A 126 -22.10 8.87 0.19
CA GLU A 126 -22.45 8.46 -1.17
C GLU A 126 -21.38 7.58 -1.84
N ARG A 127 -20.12 7.63 -1.38
CA ARG A 127 -19.01 6.83 -1.92
C ARG A 127 -18.82 5.48 -1.25
N ILE A 128 -19.53 5.21 -0.14
CA ILE A 128 -19.40 3.94 0.60
C ILE A 128 -19.77 2.71 -0.28
N PRO A 129 -20.83 2.75 -1.12
CA PRO A 129 -21.14 1.64 -2.02
C PRO A 129 -20.01 1.33 -3.02
N ASP A 130 -19.32 2.36 -3.51
CA ASP A 130 -18.18 2.20 -4.41
C ASP A 130 -16.99 1.57 -3.66
N ASP A 131 -16.69 2.07 -2.45
CA ASP A 131 -15.63 1.53 -1.59
C ASP A 131 -15.91 0.06 -1.18
N LEU A 132 -17.19 -0.34 -1.06
CA LEU A 132 -17.61 -1.73 -0.77
C LEU A 132 -17.48 -2.62 -2.01
N THR A 133 -17.87 -2.14 -3.18
CA THR A 133 -17.67 -2.85 -4.45
C THR A 133 -16.19 -3.14 -4.67
N LEU A 134 -15.36 -2.12 -4.45
CA LEU A 134 -13.91 -2.21 -4.53
C LEU A 134 -13.30 -3.25 -3.59
N CYS A 135 -13.81 -3.32 -2.35
CA CYS A 135 -13.41 -4.35 -1.39
C CYS A 135 -13.66 -5.76 -1.96
N LYS A 136 -14.84 -5.99 -2.55
CA LYS A 136 -15.24 -7.28 -3.11
C LYS A 136 -14.40 -7.66 -4.32
N ASP A 137 -14.15 -6.71 -5.23
CA ASP A 137 -13.38 -6.95 -6.44
C ASP A 137 -11.91 -7.26 -6.11
N HIS A 138 -11.30 -6.46 -5.22
CA HIS A 138 -9.89 -6.64 -4.86
C HIS A 138 -9.64 -7.88 -4.02
N GLY A 139 -10.54 -8.20 -3.08
CA GLY A 139 -10.43 -9.41 -2.26
C GLY A 139 -10.40 -10.68 -3.11
N GLY A 140 -11.18 -10.72 -4.20
CA GLY A 140 -11.26 -11.88 -5.09
C GLY A 140 -10.16 -11.96 -6.14
N SER A 141 -9.64 -10.82 -6.61
CA SER A 141 -8.73 -10.76 -7.77
C SER A 141 -7.37 -11.44 -7.61
N ARG A 142 -6.95 -11.79 -6.38
CA ARG A 142 -5.61 -12.32 -6.06
C ARG A 142 -5.61 -13.64 -5.29
N CYS A 143 -6.76 -14.28 -5.22
CA CYS A 143 -6.91 -15.57 -4.57
C CYS A 143 -6.99 -16.67 -5.62
N GLU A 144 -6.33 -17.80 -5.35
CA GLU A 144 -6.51 -19.01 -6.14
C GLU A 144 -7.84 -19.70 -5.77
N ASP A 145 -8.42 -20.41 -6.73
CA ASP A 145 -9.62 -21.23 -6.53
C ASP A 145 -9.23 -22.69 -6.31
N PRO A 146 -9.61 -23.35 -5.19
CA PRO A 146 -10.38 -22.85 -4.04
C PRO A 146 -9.52 -22.23 -2.92
N ILE A 147 -10.12 -21.35 -2.10
CA ILE A 147 -9.51 -20.78 -0.88
C ILE A 147 -9.22 -21.93 0.11
N ALA A 148 -7.95 -22.13 0.44
CA ALA A 148 -7.50 -23.12 1.42
C ALA A 148 -7.32 -22.48 2.81
N PRO A 149 -7.47 -23.27 3.90
CA PRO A 149 -8.73 -23.87 4.40
C PRO A 149 -9.96 -22.94 4.30
N PRO A 150 -11.20 -23.46 4.43
CA PRO A 150 -12.41 -22.66 4.23
C PRO A 150 -12.54 -21.53 5.27
N LEU A 151 -13.16 -20.43 4.85
CA LEU A 151 -13.60 -19.37 5.75
C LEU A 151 -14.48 -19.94 6.88
N THR A 152 -14.50 -19.23 8.00
CA THR A 152 -15.12 -19.66 9.26
C THR A 152 -16.36 -18.83 9.60
N ASP A 153 -17.12 -19.30 10.59
CA ASP A 153 -18.35 -18.69 11.10
C ASP A 153 -19.36 -18.25 10.01
N ALA A 154 -19.65 -16.96 9.91
CA ALA A 154 -20.64 -16.42 8.98
C ALA A 154 -20.27 -16.62 7.51
N CYS A 155 -18.99 -16.91 7.21
CA CYS A 155 -18.50 -17.12 5.86
C CYS A 155 -18.25 -18.59 5.50
N VAL A 156 -18.64 -19.55 6.35
CA VAL A 156 -18.51 -20.99 6.08
C VAL A 156 -19.14 -21.37 4.74
N GLY A 157 -18.37 -22.08 3.91
CA GLY A 157 -18.80 -22.59 2.61
C GLY A 157 -18.52 -21.66 1.42
N ASN A 158 -18.07 -20.43 1.66
CA ASN A 158 -17.63 -19.50 0.60
C ASN A 158 -16.17 -19.79 0.19
N THR A 159 -15.96 -20.88 -0.54
CA THR A 159 -14.61 -21.38 -0.88
C THR A 159 -14.03 -20.82 -2.17
N THR A 160 -14.78 -20.00 -2.92
CA THR A 160 -14.26 -19.32 -4.11
C THR A 160 -13.82 -17.88 -3.78
N PRO A 161 -12.78 -17.32 -4.43
CA PRO A 161 -12.34 -15.93 -4.28
C PRO A 161 -13.47 -14.91 -4.26
N ALA A 162 -14.36 -14.95 -5.26
CA ALA A 162 -15.45 -13.98 -5.39
C ALA A 162 -16.48 -14.10 -4.25
N ALA A 163 -16.89 -15.32 -3.90
CA ALA A 163 -17.82 -15.56 -2.79
C ALA A 163 -17.19 -15.21 -1.43
N GLY A 164 -15.91 -15.52 -1.24
CA GLY A 164 -15.17 -15.21 -0.02
C GLY A 164 -15.00 -13.70 0.18
N ALA A 165 -14.57 -12.99 -0.87
CA ALA A 165 -14.47 -11.53 -0.86
C ALA A 165 -15.82 -10.85 -0.64
N GLY A 166 -16.87 -11.35 -1.31
CA GLY A 166 -18.25 -10.92 -1.07
C GLY A 166 -18.62 -11.01 0.40
N CYS A 167 -18.45 -12.19 1.01
CA CYS A 167 -18.81 -12.43 2.40
C CYS A 167 -18.02 -11.58 3.39
N VAL A 168 -16.68 -11.56 3.27
CA VAL A 168 -15.82 -10.83 4.21
C VAL A 168 -16.06 -9.32 4.14
N CYS A 169 -16.26 -8.76 2.94
CA CYS A 169 -16.54 -7.33 2.79
C CYS A 169 -17.96 -6.95 3.25
N ASP A 170 -18.96 -7.82 3.05
CA ASP A 170 -20.31 -7.60 3.59
C ASP A 170 -20.31 -7.70 5.13
N ALA A 171 -19.54 -8.63 5.69
CA ALA A 171 -19.35 -8.71 7.13
C ALA A 171 -18.62 -7.49 7.69
N ALA A 172 -17.58 -7.01 7.01
CA ALA A 172 -16.88 -5.77 7.36
C ALA A 172 -17.83 -4.54 7.34
N ASP A 173 -18.78 -4.49 6.41
CA ASP A 173 -19.82 -3.45 6.38
C ASP A 173 -20.76 -3.54 7.56
N ALA A 174 -21.26 -4.74 7.87
CA ALA A 174 -22.14 -4.99 8.99
C ALA A 174 -21.46 -4.66 10.33
N VAL A 175 -20.23 -5.14 10.54
CA VAL A 175 -19.40 -4.87 11.71
C VAL A 175 -19.11 -3.37 11.85
N SER A 176 -18.67 -2.70 10.77
CA SER A 176 -18.44 -1.26 10.83
C SER A 176 -19.73 -0.46 11.08
N ASN A 177 -20.90 -0.93 10.65
CA ASN A 177 -22.19 -0.29 10.99
C ASN A 177 -22.47 -0.38 12.49
N ARG A 178 -22.22 -1.53 13.13
CA ARG A 178 -22.42 -1.72 14.58
C ARG A 178 -21.56 -0.73 15.38
N MET A 179 -20.27 -0.63 15.03
CA MET A 179 -19.31 0.30 15.61
C MET A 179 -19.67 1.80 15.41
N LEU A 180 -20.56 2.14 14.48
CA LEU A 180 -20.89 3.51 14.08
C LEU A 180 -22.35 3.92 14.38
N LEU A 181 -23.16 3.04 14.99
CA LEU A 181 -24.58 3.30 15.28
C LEU A 181 -24.87 3.22 16.79
N THR A 182 -25.69 4.14 17.30
CA THR A 182 -26.47 3.93 18.53
C THR A 182 -27.74 3.12 18.24
N PRO A 183 -28.28 2.31 19.18
CA PRO A 183 -29.64 1.80 19.06
C PRO A 183 -30.62 2.92 19.37
N THR A 184 -31.01 3.73 18.37
CA THR A 184 -32.25 4.50 18.47
C THR A 184 -32.97 4.49 17.14
N THR A 185 -34.04 3.69 17.09
CA THR A 185 -35.08 3.80 16.09
C THR A 185 -35.65 5.22 16.08
N CYS A 186 -35.51 5.90 14.96
CA CYS A 186 -36.39 6.99 14.57
C CYS A 186 -36.98 6.63 13.21
N ILE A 187 -38.19 6.07 13.22
CA ILE A 187 -39.04 5.98 12.04
C ILE A 187 -39.52 7.41 11.75
N GLY A 188 -38.87 8.08 10.79
CA GLY A 188 -39.35 9.30 10.16
C GLY A 188 -40.03 8.98 8.82
N PRO A 189 -41.07 9.72 8.40
CA PRO A 189 -41.85 9.38 7.23
C PRO A 189 -41.05 9.61 5.94
N ALA A 190 -41.32 8.76 4.95
CA ALA A 190 -40.69 8.76 3.64
C ALA A 190 -40.73 10.14 2.97
N THR A 191 -39.55 10.72 2.73
CA THR A 191 -39.38 11.84 1.79
C THR A 191 -39.16 11.30 0.39
N LEU A 192 -39.99 11.78 -0.55
CA LEU A 192 -39.93 11.50 -1.97
C LEU A 192 -38.56 11.84 -2.55
N ALA A 193 -37.99 10.88 -3.29
CA ALA A 193 -36.72 11.01 -3.98
C ALA A 193 -36.78 12.09 -5.08
N THR A 194 -35.85 13.04 -5.02
CA THR A 194 -35.53 13.95 -6.13
C THR A 194 -34.70 13.17 -7.17
N PRO A 195 -34.95 13.31 -8.47
CA PRO A 195 -34.17 12.60 -9.49
C PRO A 195 -32.72 13.08 -9.50
N ALA A 196 -31.80 12.11 -9.55
CA ALA A 196 -30.37 12.36 -9.74
C ALA A 196 -30.11 13.09 -11.07
N PRO A 197 -29.10 13.98 -11.13
CA PRO A 197 -28.68 14.57 -12.39
C PRO A 197 -28.18 13.49 -13.36
N PRO A 198 -28.31 13.70 -14.68
CA PRO A 198 -27.92 12.69 -15.67
C PRO A 198 -26.43 12.41 -15.58
N VAL A 199 -26.10 11.13 -15.43
CA VAL A 199 -24.74 10.60 -15.60
C VAL A 199 -24.28 10.97 -17.01
N VAL A 200 -23.30 11.85 -17.12
CA VAL A 200 -22.60 12.11 -18.37
C VAL A 200 -21.74 10.89 -18.66
N THR A 201 -22.24 9.99 -19.50
CA THR A 201 -21.44 8.91 -20.06
C THR A 201 -20.29 9.51 -20.87
N PRO A 202 -19.02 9.19 -20.57
CA PRO A 202 -17.91 9.61 -21.42
C PRO A 202 -18.12 9.03 -22.82
N GLN A 203 -18.19 9.90 -23.82
CA GLN A 203 -18.20 9.43 -25.20
C GLN A 203 -16.86 8.75 -25.52
N PRO A 204 -16.87 7.59 -26.20
CA PRO A 204 -15.65 6.98 -26.68
C PRO A 204 -15.03 7.90 -27.73
N ARG A 205 -13.86 8.46 -27.45
CA ARG A 205 -13.03 9.05 -28.50
C ARG A 205 -12.41 7.91 -29.29
N VAL A 206 -12.93 7.67 -30.49
CA VAL A 206 -12.36 6.73 -31.45
C VAL A 206 -11.23 7.42 -32.24
N SER A 207 -10.14 6.65 -32.43
CA SER A 207 -9.09 6.75 -33.46
C SER A 207 -8.08 7.91 -33.42
N GLY A 208 -7.19 7.85 -32.44
CA GLY A 208 -5.74 7.99 -32.63
C GLY A 208 -5.10 6.92 -31.74
N SER A 209 -3.95 6.32 -32.11
CA SER A 209 -3.28 5.37 -31.21
C SER A 209 -2.98 6.09 -29.89
N SER A 210 -3.63 5.66 -28.80
CA SER A 210 -3.30 6.14 -27.46
C SER A 210 -1.79 6.09 -27.25
N PRO A 211 -1.15 7.16 -26.75
CA PRO A 211 0.30 7.19 -26.60
C PRO A 211 0.74 6.19 -25.53
N ASN A 212 1.97 5.72 -25.62
CA ASN A 212 2.63 5.08 -24.49
C ASN A 212 3.03 6.16 -23.47
N LEU A 213 2.90 5.84 -22.19
CA LEU A 213 3.20 6.73 -21.08
C LEU A 213 4.33 6.10 -20.25
N LEU A 214 5.43 6.84 -20.08
CA LEU A 214 6.56 6.43 -19.23
C LEU A 214 6.82 7.54 -18.21
N ILE A 215 6.73 7.19 -16.93
CA ILE A 215 7.19 8.03 -15.82
C ILE A 215 8.54 7.49 -15.36
N ILE A 216 9.57 8.34 -15.40
CA ILE A 216 10.88 8.05 -14.80
C ILE A 216 11.00 8.92 -13.56
N LEU A 217 11.09 8.29 -12.39
CA LEU A 217 11.21 8.95 -11.09
C LEU A 217 12.54 8.55 -10.44
N SER A 218 13.33 9.53 -10.02
CA SER A 218 14.49 9.36 -9.14
C SER A 218 14.15 9.79 -7.71
N ASP A 219 14.85 9.25 -6.72
CA ASP A 219 14.57 9.49 -5.30
C ASP A 219 15.69 10.35 -4.68
N ASP A 220 15.31 11.46 -4.04
CA ASP A 220 16.19 12.53 -3.55
C ASP A 220 17.03 13.29 -4.61
N GLN A 221 16.69 13.18 -5.90
CA GLN A 221 17.37 13.96 -6.94
C GLN A 221 17.03 15.45 -6.81
N ARG A 222 18.04 16.29 -6.65
CA ARG A 222 17.87 17.74 -6.68
C ARG A 222 17.65 18.23 -8.10
N TRP A 223 16.80 19.24 -8.27
CA TRP A 223 16.49 19.81 -9.59
C TRP A 223 17.73 20.36 -10.32
N ASP A 224 18.72 20.87 -9.58
CA ASP A 224 19.92 21.50 -10.14
C ASP A 224 21.00 20.52 -10.59
N THR A 225 20.76 19.21 -10.49
CA THR A 225 21.77 18.17 -10.81
C THR A 225 21.54 17.48 -12.17
N VAL A 226 20.64 18.02 -12.99
CA VAL A 226 20.35 17.52 -14.35
C VAL A 226 21.03 18.36 -15.43
N ASP A 227 21.19 19.66 -15.19
CA ASP A 227 21.69 20.63 -16.15
C ASP A 227 23.22 20.86 -16.02
N ALA A 228 23.70 21.91 -16.71
CA ALA A 228 25.09 22.36 -16.70
C ALA A 228 25.47 23.17 -15.44
N MET A 229 24.59 23.31 -14.45
CA MET A 229 24.85 24.13 -13.25
C MET A 229 26.07 23.65 -12.45
N HIS A 230 26.43 22.38 -12.60
CA HIS A 230 27.54 21.73 -11.91
C HIS A 230 28.79 21.53 -12.80
N GLU A 231 28.87 22.25 -13.93
CA GLU A 231 30.09 22.27 -14.75
C GLU A 231 31.31 22.73 -13.94
N SER A 232 32.44 22.05 -14.13
CA SER A 232 33.71 22.41 -13.51
C SER A 232 34.87 22.25 -14.50
N PRO A 233 36.04 22.87 -14.28
CA PRO A 233 37.20 22.69 -15.16
C PRO A 233 37.60 21.22 -15.38
N GLY A 234 37.31 20.33 -14.43
CA GLY A 234 37.56 18.88 -14.53
C GLY A 234 36.41 18.07 -15.14
N ARG A 235 35.24 18.67 -15.36
CA ARG A 235 34.06 18.04 -15.96
C ARG A 235 33.18 19.10 -16.64
N PRO A 236 33.47 19.47 -17.90
CA PRO A 236 32.59 20.32 -18.68
C PRO A 236 31.34 19.53 -19.13
N GLY A 237 30.22 20.23 -19.28
CA GLY A 237 28.92 19.65 -19.62
C GLY A 237 28.04 19.26 -18.41
N PRO A 238 26.77 18.91 -18.69
CA PRO A 238 25.80 18.51 -17.67
C PRO A 238 26.21 17.23 -16.94
N VAL A 239 25.76 17.09 -15.68
CA VAL A 239 26.00 15.87 -14.89
C VAL A 239 25.28 14.67 -15.48
N MET A 240 24.10 14.90 -16.08
CA MET A 240 23.27 13.89 -16.76
C MET A 240 23.16 14.18 -18.27
N PRO A 241 24.23 13.93 -19.07
CA PRO A 241 24.25 14.31 -20.48
C PRO A 241 23.20 13.59 -21.33
N ILE A 242 22.89 12.33 -21.04
CA ILE A 242 21.84 11.57 -21.75
C ILE A 242 20.46 12.16 -21.47
N VAL A 243 20.14 12.48 -20.22
CA VAL A 243 18.87 13.14 -19.88
C VAL A 243 18.78 14.51 -20.55
N THR A 244 19.89 15.24 -20.61
CA THR A 244 19.93 16.54 -21.29
C THR A 244 19.66 16.40 -22.79
N SER A 245 20.33 15.48 -23.48
CA SER A 245 20.18 15.31 -24.92
C SER A 245 18.82 14.73 -25.32
N GLU A 246 18.35 13.70 -24.61
CA GLU A 246 17.14 12.96 -24.99
C GLU A 246 15.85 13.62 -24.49
N LEU A 247 15.87 14.23 -23.29
CA LEU A 247 14.65 14.73 -22.64
C LEU A 247 14.61 16.26 -22.56
N VAL A 248 15.66 16.91 -22.06
CA VAL A 248 15.64 18.37 -21.86
C VAL A 248 15.62 19.11 -23.20
N ASN A 249 16.53 18.76 -24.11
CA ASN A 249 16.66 19.45 -25.41
C ASN A 249 15.49 19.17 -26.36
N SER A 250 14.79 18.06 -26.18
CA SER A 250 13.69 17.60 -27.05
C SER A 250 12.31 17.75 -26.41
N GLY A 251 12.23 18.31 -25.20
CA GLY A 251 11.02 18.32 -24.39
C GLY A 251 10.69 19.68 -23.77
N VAL A 252 9.93 19.64 -22.68
CA VAL A 252 9.52 20.83 -21.92
C VAL A 252 10.02 20.69 -20.49
N THR A 253 10.76 21.70 -20.02
CA THR A 253 11.22 21.78 -18.62
C THR A 253 10.32 22.70 -17.82
N PHE A 254 9.74 22.18 -16.74
CA PHE A 254 9.00 22.97 -15.77
C PHE A 254 9.96 23.51 -14.70
N THR A 255 10.32 24.80 -14.79
CA THR A 255 11.27 25.44 -13.87
C THR A 255 10.69 25.78 -12.49
N HIS A 256 9.37 25.64 -12.33
CA HIS A 256 8.63 25.88 -11.10
C HIS A 256 7.70 24.70 -10.78
N GLY A 257 8.24 23.48 -10.85
CA GLY A 257 7.55 22.26 -10.43
C GLY A 257 7.86 21.93 -8.97
N TYR A 258 6.82 21.79 -8.15
CA TYR A 258 6.97 21.51 -6.72
C TYR A 258 6.24 20.21 -6.35
N VAL A 259 6.87 19.38 -5.53
CA VAL A 259 6.17 18.29 -4.84
C VAL A 259 5.25 18.87 -3.77
N THR A 260 4.13 18.19 -3.51
CA THR A 260 3.14 18.61 -2.50
C THR A 260 3.71 18.53 -1.08
N THR A 261 4.45 17.45 -0.80
CA THR A 261 5.09 17.17 0.48
C THR A 261 6.48 16.61 0.21
N ALA A 262 7.53 17.23 0.75
CA ALA A 262 8.93 16.85 0.52
C ALA A 262 9.36 15.64 1.38
N LEU A 263 8.64 14.54 1.25
CA LEU A 263 8.89 13.26 1.92
C LEU A 263 8.46 12.10 1.00
N CYS A 264 9.20 10.98 1.00
CA CYS A 264 9.07 9.91 -0.02
C CYS A 264 7.62 9.42 -0.20
N CYS A 265 7.01 8.81 0.82
CA CYS A 265 5.67 8.24 0.71
C CYS A 265 4.61 9.30 0.39
N PRO A 266 4.49 10.42 1.14
CA PRO A 266 3.49 11.44 0.83
C PRO A 266 3.59 12.01 -0.60
N SER A 267 4.82 12.23 -1.09
CA SER A 267 5.07 12.67 -2.46
C SER A 267 4.64 11.63 -3.49
N ARG A 268 5.05 10.36 -3.30
CA ARG A 268 4.74 9.25 -4.20
C ARG A 268 3.25 8.97 -4.26
N THR A 269 2.54 8.98 -3.13
CA THR A 269 1.08 8.80 -3.12
C THR A 269 0.38 9.97 -3.82
N SER A 270 0.93 11.19 -3.74
CA SER A 270 0.39 12.33 -4.49
C SER A 270 0.57 12.16 -5.99
N ILE A 271 1.72 11.63 -6.45
CA ILE A 271 1.96 11.28 -7.86
C ILE A 271 0.97 10.21 -8.33
N LEU A 272 0.76 9.16 -7.54
CA LEU A 272 -0.10 8.04 -7.90
C LEU A 272 -1.59 8.38 -7.94
N THR A 273 -2.06 9.35 -7.15
CA THR A 273 -3.49 9.65 -7.00
C THR A 273 -3.88 11.03 -7.53
N GLY A 274 -2.92 11.92 -7.79
CA GLY A 274 -3.18 13.33 -8.08
C GLY A 274 -3.74 14.14 -6.90
N GLN A 275 -3.69 13.60 -5.67
CA GLN A 275 -4.25 14.21 -4.47
C GLN A 275 -3.17 14.70 -3.52
N TYR A 276 -3.51 15.63 -2.62
CA TYR A 276 -2.60 16.06 -1.55
C TYR A 276 -2.51 15.00 -0.45
N SER A 277 -1.44 15.03 0.34
CA SER A 277 -1.21 14.07 1.43
C SER A 277 -2.33 14.02 2.48
N HIS A 278 -3.08 15.11 2.66
CA HIS A 278 -4.24 15.12 3.56
C HIS A 278 -5.43 14.31 3.04
N ASP A 279 -5.59 14.21 1.72
CA ASP A 279 -6.61 13.40 1.08
C ASP A 279 -6.17 11.93 0.99
N THR A 280 -4.92 11.69 0.60
CA THR A 280 -4.36 10.32 0.55
C THR A 280 -4.26 9.69 1.93
N GLY A 281 -4.18 10.49 3.00
CA GLY A 281 -4.01 10.04 4.37
C GLY A 281 -2.61 9.51 4.68
N VAL A 282 -1.65 9.71 3.78
CA VAL A 282 -0.24 9.31 3.95
C VAL A 282 0.57 10.57 4.21
N HIS A 283 0.89 10.79 5.48
CA HIS A 283 1.55 11.99 6.00
C HIS A 283 3.02 11.75 6.32
N ASP A 284 3.42 10.49 6.53
CA ASP A 284 4.80 10.10 6.84
C ASP A 284 5.28 8.95 5.91
N ASN A 285 6.54 8.53 6.06
CA ASN A 285 7.12 7.32 5.50
C ASN A 285 6.81 6.07 6.31
N SER A 286 6.48 6.22 7.59
CA SER A 286 6.35 5.11 8.53
C SER A 286 4.98 5.10 9.23
N PRO A 287 4.51 3.93 9.68
CA PRO A 287 3.31 3.85 10.51
C PRO A 287 3.45 4.68 11.80
N PRO A 288 2.33 5.16 12.38
CA PRO A 288 0.94 4.89 11.96
C PRO A 288 0.43 5.82 10.84
N ASP A 289 1.14 6.90 10.53
CA ASP A 289 0.66 7.97 9.65
C ASP A 289 1.21 7.89 8.22
N GLY A 290 1.89 6.79 7.87
CA GLY A 290 2.67 6.69 6.65
C GLY A 290 3.04 5.27 6.24
N GLY A 291 3.60 5.16 5.03
CA GLY A 291 4.05 3.90 4.46
C GLY A 291 3.01 3.17 3.61
N ALA A 292 3.45 2.10 2.97
CA ALA A 292 2.68 1.30 2.02
C ALA A 292 1.41 0.69 2.66
N GLU A 293 1.49 0.28 3.93
CA GLU A 293 0.34 -0.29 4.66
C GLU A 293 -0.81 0.72 4.81
N VAL A 294 -0.48 2.01 5.00
CA VAL A 294 -1.45 3.09 5.22
C VAL A 294 -2.07 3.54 3.91
N PHE A 295 -1.33 3.43 2.80
CA PHE A 295 -1.80 3.87 1.50
C PHE A 295 -2.96 3.00 0.98
N ASP A 296 -3.96 3.70 0.44
CA ASP A 296 -5.03 3.09 -0.33
C ASP A 296 -4.71 3.24 -1.83
N ASP A 297 -4.24 2.15 -2.41
CA ASP A 297 -3.80 2.07 -3.81
C ASP A 297 -4.91 1.64 -4.77
N SER A 298 -6.15 1.64 -4.29
CA SER A 298 -7.31 1.18 -5.07
C SER A 298 -7.75 2.13 -6.18
N SER A 299 -7.46 3.42 -6.05
CA SER A 299 -7.76 4.44 -7.07
C SER A 299 -6.50 5.24 -7.36
N THR A 300 -5.78 4.82 -8.40
CA THR A 300 -4.50 5.39 -8.78
C THR A 300 -4.41 5.53 -10.29
N LEU A 301 -3.40 6.26 -10.77
CA LEU A 301 -3.06 6.37 -12.19
C LEU A 301 -2.95 5.00 -12.87
N ALA A 302 -2.47 3.98 -12.13
CA ALA A 302 -2.36 2.62 -12.63
C ALA A 302 -3.73 1.96 -12.83
N THR A 303 -4.62 2.00 -11.83
CA THR A 303 -5.97 1.43 -11.97
C THR A 303 -6.76 2.12 -13.07
N TRP A 304 -6.68 3.45 -13.16
CA TRP A 304 -7.38 4.21 -14.20
C TRP A 304 -6.89 3.91 -15.61
N LEU A 305 -5.56 3.75 -15.81
CA LEU A 305 -4.99 3.45 -17.11
C LEU A 305 -5.19 1.99 -17.51
N HIS A 306 -5.10 1.08 -16.55
CA HIS A 306 -5.44 -0.33 -16.73
C HIS A 306 -6.88 -0.49 -17.23
N ASP A 307 -7.83 0.16 -16.56
CA ASP A 307 -9.26 0.12 -16.94
C ASP A 307 -9.53 0.81 -18.30
N ALA A 308 -8.68 1.77 -18.68
CA ALA A 308 -8.69 2.38 -20.01
C ALA A 308 -8.03 1.52 -21.11
N GLY A 309 -7.56 0.31 -20.77
CA GLY A 309 -7.02 -0.67 -21.72
C GLY A 309 -5.51 -0.58 -21.96
N TYR A 310 -4.77 0.16 -21.12
CA TYR A 310 -3.31 0.16 -21.18
C TYR A 310 -2.75 -1.14 -20.61
N ARG A 311 -1.58 -1.56 -21.09
CA ARG A 311 -0.72 -2.47 -20.32
C ARG A 311 0.02 -1.65 -19.28
N THR A 312 0.01 -2.07 -18.03
CA THR A 312 0.46 -1.28 -16.89
C THR A 312 1.62 -1.96 -16.18
N GLY A 313 2.68 -1.20 -15.88
CA GLY A 313 3.88 -1.71 -15.23
C GLY A 313 4.39 -0.78 -14.13
N PHE A 314 4.89 -1.36 -13.04
CA PHE A 314 5.65 -0.63 -12.01
C PHE A 314 6.98 -1.33 -11.73
N ILE A 315 8.08 -0.57 -11.79
CA ILE A 315 9.43 -1.10 -11.64
C ILE A 315 10.24 -0.22 -10.69
N GLY A 316 10.85 -0.81 -9.66
CA GLY A 316 11.76 -0.15 -8.72
C GLY A 316 11.17 0.06 -7.32
N LYS A 317 11.26 1.28 -6.77
CA LYS A 317 10.79 1.62 -5.42
C LYS A 317 9.32 2.03 -5.45
N TYR A 318 8.45 1.31 -4.73
CA TYR A 318 7.05 1.68 -4.58
C TYR A 318 6.83 2.69 -3.43
N LEU A 319 6.65 2.21 -2.21
CA LEU A 319 6.47 3.00 -0.99
C LEU A 319 7.30 2.39 0.15
N ASN A 320 7.68 3.22 1.13
CA ASN A 320 8.34 2.74 2.35
C ASN A 320 7.43 1.74 3.07
N GLY A 321 8.02 0.70 3.66
CA GLY A 321 7.28 -0.36 4.34
C GLY A 321 6.67 -1.43 3.43
N TYR A 322 6.83 -1.34 2.10
CA TYR A 322 6.29 -2.34 1.16
C TYR A 322 6.74 -3.80 1.45
N ALA A 323 7.90 -4.00 2.08
CA ALA A 323 8.37 -5.32 2.51
C ALA A 323 7.32 -6.11 3.33
N SER A 324 6.53 -5.41 4.16
CA SER A 324 5.45 -6.02 4.96
C SER A 324 4.24 -6.48 4.14
N LEU A 325 4.08 -5.95 2.93
CA LEU A 325 3.00 -6.26 2.01
C LEU A 325 3.42 -7.25 0.94
N SER A 326 4.71 -7.33 0.63
CA SER A 326 5.27 -8.29 -0.32
C SER A 326 4.92 -9.73 0.08
N PRO A 327 4.55 -10.62 -0.87
CA PRO A 327 4.60 -10.45 -2.33
C PRO A 327 3.34 -9.84 -2.96
N CYS A 328 2.44 -9.20 -2.20
CA CYS A 328 1.22 -8.62 -2.78
C CYS A 328 1.54 -7.52 -3.80
N ILE A 329 0.93 -7.61 -4.98
CA ILE A 329 1.03 -6.63 -6.08
C ILE A 329 -0.18 -5.70 -6.01
N PRO A 330 -0.06 -4.37 -5.85
CA PRO A 330 -1.18 -3.42 -5.91
C PRO A 330 -2.08 -3.55 -7.16
N PRO A 331 -3.34 -3.08 -7.10
CA PRO A 331 -4.26 -3.24 -8.22
C PRO A 331 -3.85 -2.34 -9.40
N GLY A 332 -4.27 -2.72 -10.61
CA GLY A 332 -4.02 -1.92 -11.82
C GLY A 332 -2.61 -2.07 -12.40
N TYR A 333 -1.89 -3.14 -12.09
CA TYR A 333 -0.59 -3.47 -12.68
C TYR A 333 -0.63 -4.86 -13.32
N ASP A 334 -0.30 -4.93 -14.62
CA ASP A 334 -0.06 -6.18 -15.35
C ASP A 334 1.36 -6.73 -15.08
N GLU A 335 2.31 -5.84 -14.77
CA GLU A 335 3.70 -6.19 -14.49
C GLU A 335 4.26 -5.42 -13.28
N TRP A 336 4.91 -6.14 -12.38
CA TRP A 336 5.34 -5.65 -11.09
C TRP A 336 6.74 -6.16 -10.76
N HIS A 337 7.70 -5.24 -10.68
CA HIS A 337 9.10 -5.51 -10.36
C HIS A 337 9.58 -4.56 -9.27
N VAL A 338 9.17 -4.80 -8.02
CA VAL A 338 9.36 -3.84 -6.93
C VAL A 338 10.26 -4.34 -5.83
N GLN A 339 11.23 -3.50 -5.44
CA GLN A 339 12.19 -3.84 -4.39
C GLN A 339 11.46 -4.06 -3.06
N VAL A 340 11.73 -5.21 -2.43
CA VAL A 340 11.26 -5.52 -1.08
C VAL A 340 12.06 -4.68 -0.07
N GLN A 341 13.39 -4.75 -0.14
CA GLN A 341 14.29 -3.85 0.58
C GLN A 341 14.92 -2.87 -0.41
N VAL A 342 14.68 -1.57 -0.21
CA VAL A 342 15.12 -0.52 -1.14
C VAL A 342 16.62 -0.25 -0.99
N LYS A 343 17.46 -0.95 -1.76
CA LYS A 343 18.93 -0.88 -1.69
C LYS A 343 19.56 -0.83 -3.09
N TYR A 344 20.87 -0.59 -3.13
CA TYR A 344 21.62 -0.61 -4.39
C TYR A 344 22.08 -2.02 -4.79
N TYR A 345 22.35 -2.87 -3.80
CA TYR A 345 22.79 -4.27 -3.87
C TYR A 345 22.18 -5.03 -2.69
N GLU A 346 22.24 -6.36 -2.68
CA GLU A 346 21.81 -7.22 -1.56
C GLU A 346 20.34 -6.97 -1.19
N TYR A 347 19.48 -7.07 -2.21
CA TYR A 347 18.05 -6.81 -2.12
C TYR A 347 17.24 -7.95 -2.75
N ASP A 348 16.01 -8.10 -2.26
CA ASP A 348 15.01 -8.93 -2.90
C ASP A 348 14.09 -8.06 -3.78
N LEU A 349 13.67 -8.63 -4.90
CA LEU A 349 12.73 -8.06 -5.85
C LEU A 349 11.45 -8.89 -5.84
N ASN A 350 10.29 -8.26 -5.70
CA ASN A 350 9.03 -8.90 -6.02
C ASN A 350 8.82 -8.81 -7.54
N ASP A 351 9.10 -9.90 -8.23
CA ASP A 351 8.90 -10.13 -9.66
C ASP A 351 7.57 -10.84 -9.88
N ASN A 352 6.49 -10.08 -10.07
CA ASN A 352 5.13 -10.61 -10.32
C ASN A 352 4.65 -11.64 -9.29
N GLY A 353 4.88 -11.36 -8.00
CA GLY A 353 4.47 -12.20 -6.88
C GLY A 353 5.55 -13.22 -6.47
N VAL A 354 6.66 -13.31 -7.21
CA VAL A 354 7.79 -14.19 -6.90
C VAL A 354 8.95 -13.36 -6.37
N ILE A 355 9.52 -13.79 -5.24
CA ILE A 355 10.67 -13.10 -4.64
C ILE A 355 11.97 -13.60 -5.26
N THR A 356 12.72 -12.70 -5.89
CA THR A 356 14.02 -12.96 -6.51
C THR A 356 15.12 -12.21 -5.77
N HIS A 357 16.17 -12.92 -5.34
CA HIS A 357 17.30 -12.33 -4.63
C HIS A 357 18.38 -11.82 -5.61
N PHE A 358 18.96 -10.67 -5.31
CA PHE A 358 20.10 -10.06 -6.00
C PHE A 358 21.23 -9.78 -5.00
N ASP A 359 22.42 -10.30 -5.29
CA ASP A 359 23.61 -10.16 -4.44
C ASP A 359 24.28 -8.79 -4.67
N SER A 360 25.62 -8.76 -4.66
CA SER A 360 26.47 -7.57 -4.76
C SER A 360 27.39 -7.58 -5.99
N GLN A 361 27.10 -8.41 -6.99
CA GLN A 361 27.84 -8.36 -8.25
C GLN A 361 27.51 -7.09 -9.01
N GLU A 362 28.41 -6.63 -9.90
CA GLU A 362 28.15 -5.42 -10.69
C GLU A 362 26.84 -5.49 -11.49
N ALA A 363 26.51 -6.67 -12.03
CA ALA A 363 25.27 -6.93 -12.75
C ALA A 363 24.00 -6.83 -11.88
N ASP A 364 24.15 -6.92 -10.55
CA ASP A 364 23.06 -6.85 -9.58
C ASP A 364 22.80 -5.41 -9.09
N TYR A 365 23.45 -4.40 -9.69
CA TYR A 365 23.19 -3.02 -9.33
C TYR A 365 21.73 -2.66 -9.64
N SER A 366 20.97 -2.32 -8.60
CA SER A 366 19.52 -2.11 -8.71
C SER A 366 19.13 -1.15 -9.83
N GLY A 367 19.90 -0.07 -10.04
CA GLY A 367 19.64 0.89 -11.11
C GLY A 367 19.61 0.25 -12.49
N ASP A 368 20.52 -0.69 -12.74
CA ASP A 368 20.67 -1.40 -14.00
C ASP A 368 19.61 -2.48 -14.14
N VAL A 369 19.38 -3.26 -13.09
CA VAL A 369 18.34 -4.30 -13.07
C VAL A 369 16.96 -3.70 -13.35
N MET A 370 16.58 -2.62 -12.66
CA MET A 370 15.30 -1.94 -12.91
C MET A 370 15.21 -1.36 -14.32
N THR A 371 16.32 -0.83 -14.85
CA THR A 371 16.36 -0.31 -16.23
C THR A 371 16.18 -1.43 -17.24
N GLN A 372 16.81 -2.60 -17.03
CA GLN A 372 16.66 -3.74 -17.92
C GLN A 372 15.22 -4.28 -17.89
N ARG A 373 14.60 -4.40 -16.71
CA ARG A 373 13.18 -4.76 -16.59
C ARG A 373 12.27 -3.79 -17.36
N ALA A 374 12.55 -2.49 -17.31
CA ALA A 374 11.81 -1.49 -18.07
C ALA A 374 11.98 -1.64 -19.59
N VAL A 375 13.19 -1.93 -20.06
CA VAL A 375 13.46 -2.21 -21.48
C VAL A 375 12.72 -3.47 -21.93
N ASP A 376 12.77 -4.53 -21.12
CA ASP A 376 12.08 -5.80 -21.40
C ASP A 376 10.55 -5.61 -21.45
N PHE A 377 9.98 -4.83 -20.52
CA PHE A 377 8.57 -4.43 -20.55
C PHE A 377 8.22 -3.73 -21.87
N ILE A 378 9.02 -2.75 -22.29
CA ILE A 378 8.76 -1.97 -23.52
C ILE A 378 8.86 -2.87 -24.76
N HIS A 379 9.89 -3.70 -24.86
CA HIS A 379 10.10 -4.58 -26.02
C HIS A 379 9.08 -5.71 -26.12
N SER A 380 8.58 -6.21 -24.99
CA SER A 380 7.53 -7.24 -24.95
C SER A 380 6.13 -6.67 -25.22
N ASN A 381 5.95 -5.34 -25.22
CA ASN A 381 4.64 -4.75 -25.40
C ASN A 381 4.11 -4.93 -26.84
N PRO A 382 2.88 -5.45 -27.02
CA PRO A 382 2.27 -5.55 -28.34
C PRO A 382 2.14 -4.18 -29.00
N ALA A 383 2.57 -4.04 -30.26
CA ALA A 383 2.49 -2.78 -31.01
C ALA A 383 1.07 -2.20 -31.12
N THR A 384 0.04 -3.02 -30.89
CA THR A 384 -1.38 -2.63 -30.96
C THR A 384 -1.95 -2.17 -29.62
N LYS A 385 -1.21 -2.26 -28.51
CA LYS A 385 -1.68 -1.92 -27.16
C LYS A 385 -0.82 -0.79 -26.57
N PRO A 386 -1.40 0.31 -26.07
CA PRO A 386 -0.62 1.33 -25.38
C PRO A 386 -0.14 0.79 -24.02
N PHE A 387 0.97 1.31 -23.52
CA PHE A 387 1.46 0.99 -22.19
C PHE A 387 1.58 2.21 -21.27
N PHE A 388 1.46 1.97 -19.98
CA PHE A 388 1.85 2.87 -18.90
C PHE A 388 2.92 2.18 -18.07
N LEU A 389 4.08 2.80 -17.93
CA LEU A 389 5.18 2.29 -17.13
C LEU A 389 5.64 3.35 -16.13
N HIS A 390 5.67 2.98 -14.86
CA HIS A 390 6.29 3.77 -13.80
C HIS A 390 7.63 3.15 -13.41
N LEU A 391 8.73 3.73 -13.89
CA LEU A 391 10.09 3.38 -13.53
C LEU A 391 10.56 4.29 -12.39
N SER A 392 10.57 3.77 -11.16
CA SER A 392 10.96 4.51 -9.97
C SER A 392 12.28 4.03 -9.40
N GLN A 393 13.36 4.72 -9.74
CA GLN A 393 14.71 4.44 -9.27
C GLN A 393 14.92 4.79 -7.79
N LYS A 394 15.78 4.02 -7.11
CA LYS A 394 16.31 4.38 -5.79
C LYS A 394 17.28 5.56 -5.89
N ALA A 395 18.10 5.59 -6.93
CA ALA A 395 19.15 6.59 -7.06
C ALA A 395 18.58 8.01 -7.15
N PRO A 396 19.24 9.02 -6.56
CA PRO A 396 20.48 8.99 -5.75
C PRO A 396 20.29 8.83 -4.23
N HIS A 397 19.13 8.42 -3.72
CA HIS A 397 18.81 8.34 -2.28
C HIS A 397 19.89 7.63 -1.44
N GLY A 398 20.11 8.16 -0.23
CA GLY A 398 21.12 7.69 0.71
C GLY A 398 20.93 6.25 1.22
N PRO A 399 22.00 5.57 1.68
CA PRO A 399 23.40 5.89 1.39
C PRO A 399 23.67 5.74 -0.12
N ALA A 400 24.25 6.76 -0.76
CA ALA A 400 24.33 6.89 -2.22
C ALA A 400 25.47 6.05 -2.82
N THR A 401 25.39 4.73 -2.69
CA THR A 401 26.38 3.79 -3.23
C THR A 401 26.34 3.79 -4.77
N PRO A 402 27.42 4.20 -5.46
CA PRO A 402 27.47 4.17 -6.91
C PRO A 402 27.65 2.73 -7.43
N ALA A 403 27.29 2.50 -8.70
CA ALA A 403 27.72 1.30 -9.42
C ALA A 403 29.25 1.23 -9.45
N MET A 404 29.82 0.02 -9.43
CA MET A 404 31.29 -0.18 -9.38
C MET A 404 32.03 0.59 -10.49
N ARG A 405 31.53 0.55 -11.73
CA ARG A 405 32.06 1.34 -12.87
C ARG A 405 32.05 2.87 -12.71
N HIS A 406 31.31 3.41 -11.75
CA HIS A 406 31.24 4.85 -11.48
C HIS A 406 32.08 5.28 -10.27
N ILE A 407 32.70 4.32 -9.55
CA ILE A 407 33.61 4.64 -8.45
C ILE A 407 34.78 5.48 -9.00
N GLY A 408 35.10 6.57 -8.32
CA GLY A 408 36.20 7.46 -8.69
C GLY A 408 35.89 8.46 -9.80
N LEU A 409 34.72 8.38 -10.45
CA LEU A 409 34.35 9.27 -11.57
C LEU A 409 34.35 10.76 -11.18
N PHE A 410 34.25 11.06 -9.89
CA PHE A 410 34.13 12.41 -9.35
C PHE A 410 35.17 12.77 -8.27
N ASP A 411 36.23 11.97 -8.07
CA ASP A 411 37.21 12.16 -6.97
C ASP A 411 37.97 13.50 -7.01
N GLY A 412 37.96 14.19 -8.16
CA GLY A 412 38.59 15.50 -8.34
C GLY A 412 37.62 16.70 -8.33
N ILE A 413 36.33 16.49 -8.11
CA ILE A 413 35.33 17.57 -8.12
C ILE A 413 35.05 18.02 -6.69
N ALA A 414 35.24 19.32 -6.43
CA ALA A 414 34.90 19.90 -5.14
C ALA A 414 33.39 19.72 -4.85
N PRO A 415 32.99 19.43 -3.60
CA PRO A 415 31.58 19.35 -3.24
C PRO A 415 30.82 20.62 -3.65
N PHE A 416 29.72 20.45 -4.36
CA PHE A 416 28.88 21.59 -4.73
C PHE A 416 28.11 22.10 -3.51
N ARG A 417 28.34 23.37 -3.19
CA ARG A 417 27.60 24.11 -2.15
C ARG A 417 26.75 25.18 -2.85
N PRO A 418 25.42 25.01 -2.94
CA PRO A 418 24.58 26.06 -3.52
C PRO A 418 24.63 27.35 -2.67
N PRO A 419 24.20 28.51 -3.21
CA PRO A 419 24.24 29.77 -2.47
C PRO A 419 23.50 29.76 -1.12
N ASN A 420 22.55 28.85 -0.93
CA ASN A 420 21.80 28.66 0.31
C ASN A 420 22.37 27.56 1.23
N TYR A 421 23.52 26.97 0.90
CA TYR A 421 24.17 25.97 1.75
C TYR A 421 24.58 26.59 3.10
N ALA A 422 24.12 26.00 4.20
CA ALA A 422 24.33 26.50 5.56
C ALA A 422 23.87 27.96 5.79
N ALA A 423 22.99 28.50 4.93
CA ALA A 423 22.41 29.81 5.09
C ALA A 423 21.18 29.72 6.02
N VAL A 424 21.17 30.46 7.13
CA VAL A 424 19.96 30.67 7.92
C VAL A 424 19.13 31.76 7.23
N PRO A 425 17.92 31.47 6.74
CA PRO A 425 17.11 32.50 6.09
C PRO A 425 16.71 33.56 7.11
N THR A 426 17.11 34.82 6.90
CA THR A 426 16.75 35.95 7.78
C THR A 426 15.23 36.20 7.84
N ASN A 427 14.50 35.73 6.82
CA ASN A 427 13.04 35.80 6.73
C ASN A 427 12.36 34.42 6.86
N GLY A 428 13.06 33.40 7.38
CA GLY A 428 12.50 32.06 7.54
C GLY A 428 11.45 31.99 8.67
N PRO A 429 10.58 30.97 8.72
CA PRO A 429 9.77 30.69 9.90
C PRO A 429 10.62 30.57 11.17
N ALA A 430 10.05 30.92 12.33
CA ALA A 430 10.80 30.93 13.61
C ALA A 430 11.51 29.59 13.91
N TRP A 431 10.91 28.46 13.53
CA TRP A 431 11.55 27.15 13.71
C TRP A 431 12.79 26.95 12.85
N VAL A 432 12.82 27.48 11.61
CA VAL A 432 14.01 27.44 10.74
C VAL A 432 15.12 28.34 11.29
N GLN A 433 14.76 29.51 11.82
CA GLN A 433 15.70 30.42 12.47
C GLN A 433 16.29 29.80 13.75
N ALA A 434 15.52 28.94 14.43
CA ALA A 434 15.94 28.24 15.65
C ALA A 434 16.78 26.98 15.38
N LEU A 435 16.90 26.53 14.12
CA LEU A 435 17.78 25.41 13.77
C LEU A 435 19.23 25.79 14.07
N THR A 436 19.83 25.12 15.05
CA THR A 436 21.27 25.17 15.25
C THR A 436 21.91 24.30 14.18
N TRP A 437 22.23 24.88 13.03
CA TRP A 437 23.06 24.20 12.04
C TRP A 437 24.43 23.97 12.69
N ASP A 438 24.72 22.72 13.05
CA ASP A 438 26.07 22.35 13.47
C ASP A 438 26.99 22.58 12.27
N THR A 439 27.78 23.65 12.32
CA THR A 439 28.75 24.00 11.29
C THR A 439 29.91 22.99 11.20
N ARG A 440 29.92 21.95 12.02
CA ARG A 440 30.77 20.78 11.82
C ARG A 440 30.13 19.95 10.72
N GLY A 441 30.55 20.23 9.49
CA GLY A 441 30.26 19.37 8.35
C GLY A 441 30.51 17.92 8.71
N CYS A 442 29.61 17.05 8.30
CA CYS A 442 29.98 15.66 8.12
C CYS A 442 31.00 15.64 6.96
N ASP A 443 32.28 15.73 7.32
CA ASP A 443 33.41 15.32 6.47
C ASP A 443 33.34 13.82 6.19
#